data_AF-F0IGZ4-F1
#
_entry.id   AF-F0IGZ4-F1
#
_cell.length_a   1.000
_cell.length_b   1.000
_cell.length_c   1.000
_cell.angle_alpha   90.00
_cell.angle_beta   90.00
_cell.angle_gamma   90.00
#
_symmetry.space_group_name_H-M   'P 1'
#
loop_
_entity.id
_entity.type
_entity.pdbx_description
1 polymer ?
#
loop_
_entity_poly.entity_id
_entity_poly.type
_entity_poly.pdbx_seq_one_letter_code
_entity_poly.pdbx_strand_id
1 'polypeptide(L)'
;MVVSIKVRYFAPRLNNELKRDKMAQVCELTGKKAMGGNNVSHAMNKTKRKFKANLTTKRFYIPEEDRWITLRVSTSAIKTINKKGITAVLKEAKKQGFIK
;
A
#
# COMPACT_ATOMS: atom_id res chain seq x y z
N MET A 1 -43.88 7.12 18.81
CA MET A 1 -42.89 6.02 18.75
C MET A 1 -42.30 5.97 17.35
N VAL A 2 -41.16 6.61 17.14
CA VAL A 2 -40.51 6.70 15.83
C VAL A 2 -39.42 5.63 15.79
N VAL A 3 -39.74 4.42 15.32
CA VAL A 3 -38.70 3.42 15.02
C VAL A 3 -38.26 3.66 13.58
N SER A 4 -37.50 4.75 13.39
CA SER A 4 -36.72 4.98 12.19
C SER A 4 -35.67 3.88 12.07
N ILE A 5 -36.03 2.79 11.40
CA ILE A 5 -35.06 1.80 10.92
C ILE A 5 -34.26 2.52 9.83
N LYS A 6 -33.18 3.18 10.25
CA LYS A 6 -32.10 3.61 9.35
C LYS A 6 -31.51 2.36 8.72
N VAL A 7 -32.05 1.98 7.56
CA VAL A 7 -31.51 0.95 6.70
C VAL A 7 -30.07 1.36 6.37
N ARG A 8 -29.14 0.62 6.96
CA ARG A 8 -27.73 0.42 6.63
C ARG A 8 -27.17 1.45 5.64
N TYR A 9 -26.34 2.34 6.17
CA TYR A 9 -25.46 3.23 5.41
C TYR A 9 -24.68 2.44 4.35
N PHE A 10 -25.22 2.35 3.14
CA PHE A 10 -24.49 2.09 1.91
C PHE A 10 -23.65 3.35 1.67
N ALA A 11 -22.56 3.48 2.42
CA ALA A 11 -21.69 4.64 2.33
C ALA A 11 -21.10 4.68 0.91
N PRO A 12 -21.44 5.71 0.11
CA PRO A 12 -20.87 5.85 -1.21
C PRO A 12 -19.35 5.93 -1.10
N ARG A 13 -18.73 5.23 -2.05
CA ARG A 13 -17.30 5.08 -2.33
C ARG A 13 -16.63 6.45 -2.51
N LEU A 14 -16.47 7.20 -1.42
CA LEU A 14 -15.86 8.53 -1.43
C LEU A 14 -14.43 8.42 -1.92
N ASN A 15 -14.17 9.21 -2.94
CA ASN A 15 -13.04 9.07 -3.83
C ASN A 15 -11.70 9.17 -3.09
N ASN A 16 -10.86 8.24 -3.51
CA ASN A 16 -9.45 8.10 -3.20
C ASN A 16 -8.67 9.35 -3.65
N GLU A 17 -8.48 10.30 -2.74
CA GLU A 17 -7.54 11.41 -2.89
C GLU A 17 -6.26 11.16 -2.10
N LEU A 18 -5.52 10.12 -2.47
CA LEU A 18 -4.05 10.13 -2.40
C LEU A 18 -3.53 9.52 -3.70
N LYS A 19 -3.75 10.24 -4.81
CA LYS A 19 -3.09 9.95 -6.09
C LYS A 19 -1.61 10.31 -5.97
N ARG A 20 -0.79 9.33 -5.58
CA ARG A 20 0.58 9.26 -6.08
C ARG A 20 0.58 8.31 -7.27
N ASP A 21 1.16 8.78 -8.38
CA ASP A 21 0.93 8.30 -9.74
C ASP A 21 0.87 6.78 -9.90
N LYS A 22 -0.24 6.33 -10.49
CA LYS A 22 -0.57 4.94 -10.81
C LYS A 22 0.51 4.20 -11.63
N MET A 23 1.52 4.88 -12.15
CA MET A 23 2.59 4.30 -12.99
C MET A 23 3.86 3.91 -12.23
N ALA A 24 4.16 4.51 -11.07
CA ALA A 24 5.39 4.21 -10.34
C ALA A 24 5.24 2.88 -9.57
N GLN A 25 6.10 1.88 -9.85
CA GLN A 25 6.14 0.61 -9.10
C GLN A 25 6.84 0.81 -7.75
N VAL A 26 6.20 1.58 -6.86
CA VAL A 26 6.70 1.92 -5.53
C VAL A 26 5.66 1.59 -4.47
N CYS A 27 6.10 1.07 -3.33
CA CYS A 27 5.22 0.85 -2.17
C CYS A 27 4.90 2.17 -1.45
N GLU A 28 3.63 2.44 -1.18
CA GLU A 28 3.18 3.70 -0.55
C GLU A 28 3.61 3.86 0.91
N LEU A 29 3.78 2.75 1.66
CA LEU A 29 4.18 2.80 3.07
C LEU A 29 5.69 2.80 3.30
N THR A 30 6.44 2.09 2.45
CA THR A 30 7.87 1.80 2.70
C THR A 30 8.78 2.36 1.62
N GLY A 31 8.23 2.92 0.54
CA GLY A 31 9.02 3.45 -0.56
C GLY A 31 9.80 2.41 -1.37
N LYS A 32 9.58 1.11 -1.17
CA LYS A 32 10.28 0.04 -1.92
C LYS A 32 10.08 0.19 -3.41
N LYS A 33 11.18 0.31 -4.17
CA LYS A 33 11.21 0.50 -5.62
C LYS A 33 11.74 -0.74 -6.33
N ALA A 34 11.51 -0.80 -7.64
CA ALA A 34 12.17 -1.79 -8.49
C ALA A 34 13.70 -1.57 -8.50
N MET A 35 14.45 -2.67 -8.55
CA MET A 35 15.92 -2.67 -8.60
C MET A 35 16.39 -3.10 -10.00
N GLY A 36 17.47 -2.48 -10.51
CA GLY A 36 18.12 -2.93 -11.73
C GLY A 36 19.15 -4.02 -11.43
N GLY A 37 19.32 -4.98 -12.34
CA GLY A 37 20.45 -5.91 -12.30
C GLY A 37 20.64 -6.63 -13.62
N ASN A 38 21.38 -7.73 -13.61
CA ASN A 38 21.64 -8.53 -14.80
C ASN A 38 20.98 -9.92 -14.68
N ASN A 39 20.58 -10.50 -15.80
CA ASN A 39 20.43 -11.94 -15.95
C ASN A 39 21.80 -12.48 -16.42
N VAL A 40 22.32 -13.49 -15.74
CA VAL A 40 23.64 -14.08 -16.03
C VAL A 40 23.39 -15.52 -16.46
N SER A 41 23.80 -15.88 -17.67
CA SER A 41 23.71 -17.26 -18.16
C SER A 41 24.83 -18.13 -17.59
N HIS A 42 24.73 -19.45 -17.80
CA HIS A 42 25.81 -20.39 -17.47
C HIS A 42 27.14 -20.05 -18.16
N ALA A 43 27.09 -19.46 -19.37
CA ALA A 43 28.26 -18.96 -20.09
C ALA A 43 28.69 -17.54 -19.67
N MET A 44 28.17 -17.02 -18.55
CA MET A 44 28.40 -15.66 -18.05
C MET A 44 27.97 -14.50 -18.97
N ASN A 45 27.09 -14.75 -19.95
CA ASN A 45 26.52 -13.66 -20.75
C ASN A 45 25.55 -12.83 -19.90
N LYS A 46 25.78 -11.51 -19.84
CA LYS A 46 25.04 -10.59 -18.97
C LYS A 46 24.02 -9.80 -19.79
N THR A 47 22.73 -9.97 -19.53
CA THR A 47 21.65 -9.14 -20.11
C THR A 47 20.99 -8.28 -19.03
N LYS A 48 20.59 -7.05 -19.35
CA LYS A 48 19.96 -6.15 -18.35
C LYS A 48 18.56 -6.63 -17.98
N ARG A 49 18.23 -6.63 -16.69
CA ARG A 49 16.88 -6.92 -16.19
C ARG A 49 16.45 -5.98 -15.08
N LYS A 50 15.13 -5.89 -14.87
CA LYS A 50 14.51 -5.11 -13.79
C LYS A 50 13.81 -6.07 -12.81
N PHE A 51 14.19 -6.01 -11.54
CA PHE A 51 13.52 -6.68 -10.43
C PHE A 51 12.37 -5.82 -9.95
N LYS A 52 11.15 -6.22 -10.27
CA LYS A 52 9.94 -5.51 -9.85
C LYS A 52 9.67 -5.74 -8.35
N ALA A 53 9.17 -4.72 -7.66
CA ALA A 53 8.65 -4.89 -6.31
C ALA A 53 7.34 -5.69 -6.36
N ASN A 54 7.18 -6.68 -5.46
CA ASN A 54 5.93 -7.42 -5.33
C ASN A 54 4.88 -6.54 -4.63
N LEU A 55 4.08 -5.83 -5.42
CA LEU A 55 3.07 -4.88 -4.98
C LEU A 55 1.66 -5.45 -5.16
N THR A 56 0.83 -5.32 -4.14
CA THR A 56 -0.58 -5.72 -4.16
C THR A 56 -1.45 -4.56 -3.68
N THR A 57 -2.57 -4.32 -4.37
CA THR A 57 -3.58 -3.35 -3.93
C THR A 57 -4.48 -4.03 -2.90
N LYS A 58 -4.49 -3.54 -1.65
CA LYS A 58 -5.34 -4.07 -0.58
C LYS A 58 -6.02 -2.95 0.18
N ARG A 59 -7.15 -3.28 0.79
CA ARG A 59 -7.90 -2.40 1.68
C ARG A 59 -7.49 -2.68 3.12
N PHE A 60 -7.21 -1.62 3.87
CA PHE A 60 -6.93 -1.67 5.29
C PHE A 60 -7.96 -0.85 6.05
N TYR A 61 -8.34 -1.33 7.23
CA TYR A 61 -9.24 -0.65 8.14
C TYR A 61 -8.42 0.08 9.20
N ILE A 62 -8.69 1.37 9.41
CA ILE A 62 -8.06 2.18 10.45
C ILE A 62 -9.05 2.29 11.61
N PRO A 63 -8.73 1.72 12.78
CA PRO A 63 -9.63 1.78 13.93
C PRO A 63 -9.73 3.17 14.57
N GLU A 64 -8.68 4.01 14.44
CA GLU A 64 -8.67 5.38 15.02
C GLU A 64 -9.63 6.34 14.30
N GLU A 65 -9.82 6.17 12.99
CA GLU A 65 -10.62 7.08 12.16
C GLU A 65 -11.94 6.44 11.68
N ASP A 66 -12.19 5.17 12.03
CA ASP A 66 -13.32 4.34 11.52
C ASP A 66 -13.45 4.40 9.98
N ARG A 67 -12.32 4.26 9.29
CA ARG A 67 -12.23 4.44 7.83
C ARG A 67 -11.47 3.32 7.14
N TRP A 68 -11.89 3.04 5.91
CA TRP A 68 -11.22 2.11 5.01
C TRP A 68 -10.32 2.88 4.04
N ILE A 69 -9.04 2.51 4.01
CA ILE A 69 -8.08 3.05 3.05
C ILE A 69 -7.67 1.96 2.06
N THR A 70 -7.51 2.33 0.78
CA THR A 70 -6.99 1.42 -0.24
C THR A 70 -5.55 1.82 -0.53
N LEU A 71 -4.60 0.92 -0.28
CA LEU A 71 -3.18 1.19 -0.49
C LEU A 71 -2.55 0.16 -1.44
N ARG A 72 -1.57 0.61 -2.23
CA ARG A 72 -0.65 -0.28 -2.94
C ARG A 72 0.55 -0.57 -2.06
N VAL A 73 0.57 -1.78 -1.53
CA VAL A 73 1.55 -2.20 -0.53
C VAL A 73 2.42 -3.34 -1.03
N SER A 74 3.66 -3.38 -0.57
CA SER A 74 4.52 -4.54 -0.76
C SER A 74 4.13 -5.66 0.20
N THR A 75 4.36 -6.91 -0.17
CA THR A 75 4.13 -8.07 0.71
C THR A 75 4.90 -7.97 2.03
N SER A 76 6.11 -7.43 2.00
CA SER A 76 6.87 -7.12 3.22
C SER A 76 6.20 -6.08 4.11
N ALA A 77 5.54 -5.07 3.53
CA ALA A 77 4.82 -4.07 4.32
C ALA A 77 3.59 -4.68 4.99
N ILE A 78 2.89 -5.62 4.31
CA ILE A 78 1.78 -6.38 4.92
C ILE A 78 2.27 -7.14 6.15
N LYS A 79 3.43 -7.80 6.08
CA LYS A 79 4.03 -8.48 7.24
C LYS A 79 4.30 -7.50 8.39
N THR A 80 4.81 -6.31 8.10
CA THR A 80 5.06 -5.28 9.13
C THR A 80 3.77 -4.77 9.74
N ILE A 81 2.72 -4.53 8.95
CA ILE A 81 1.39 -4.12 9.44
C ILE A 81 0.83 -5.17 10.41
N ASN A 82 0.92 -6.45 10.05
CA ASN A 82 0.43 -7.52 10.92
C ASN A 82 1.21 -7.62 12.25
N LYS A 83 2.50 -7.23 12.24
CA LYS A 83 3.34 -7.26 13.45
C LYS A 83 3.15 -6.05 14.37
N LYS A 84 3.09 -4.83 13.81
CA LYS A 84 3.09 -3.58 14.57
C LYS A 84 1.71 -2.91 14.67
N GLY A 85 0.75 -3.33 13.86
CA GLY A 85 -0.52 -2.63 13.66
C GLY A 85 -0.44 -1.54 12.58
N ILE A 86 -1.59 -1.20 12.00
CA ILE A 86 -1.69 -0.24 10.88
C ILE A 86 -1.35 1.20 11.31
N THR A 87 -1.78 1.61 12.51
CA THR A 87 -1.64 2.98 13.02
C THR A 87 -0.18 3.35 13.26
N ALA A 88 0.60 2.46 13.87
CA ALA A 88 2.03 2.64 14.08
C ALA A 88 2.79 2.78 12.76
N VAL A 89 2.49 1.92 11.78
CA VAL A 89 3.16 1.94 10.47
C VAL A 89 2.80 3.21 9.69
N LEU A 90 1.56 3.70 9.77
CA LEU A 90 1.18 4.98 9.15
C LEU A 90 1.90 6.18 9.80
N LYS A 91 2.08 6.18 11.12
CA LYS A 91 2.87 7.21 11.82
C LYS A 91 4.34 7.17 11.38
N GLU A 92 4.93 5.98 11.26
CA GLU A 92 6.29 5.80 10.74
C GLU A 92 6.41 6.29 9.28
N ALA A 93 5.45 5.93 8.42
CA ALA A 93 5.44 6.32 7.01
C ALA A 93 5.26 7.83 6.81
N LYS A 94 4.44 8.50 7.65
CA LYS A 94 4.31 9.97 7.67
C LYS A 94 5.63 10.64 8.05
N LYS A 95 6.32 10.14 9.09
CA LYS A 95 7.65 10.66 9.49
C LYS A 95 8.68 10.54 8.38
N GLN A 96 8.64 9.45 7.61
CA GLN A 96 9.53 9.20 6.49
C GLN A 96 9.15 9.96 5.20
N GLY A 97 8.01 10.66 5.19
CA GLY A 97 7.55 11.46 4.05
C GLY A 97 6.98 10.66 2.87
N PHE A 98 6.63 9.39 3.08
CA PHE A 98 6.03 8.56 2.02
C PHE A 98 4.55 8.88 1.79
N ILE A 99 3.86 9.34 2.84
CA ILE A 99 2.47 9.79 2.83
C ILE A 99 2.45 11.22 3.37
N LYS A 100 1.82 12.14 2.64
CA LYS A 100 1.64 13.55 3.03
C LYS A 100 0.30 13.71 3.75
#